data_AF-E3NM84-F1
#
_entry.id   AF-E3NM84-F1
#
_cell.length_a   1.000
_cell.length_b   1.000
_cell.length_c   1.000
_cell.angle_alpha   90.00
_cell.angle_beta   90.00
_cell.angle_gamma   90.00
#
_symmetry.space_group_name_H-M   'P 1'
#
loop_
_entity.id
_entity.type
_entity.pdbx_description
1 polymer ?
#
loop_
_entity_poly.entity_id
_entity_poly.type
_entity_poly.pdbx_seq_one_letter_code
_entity_poly.pdbx_strand_id
1 'polypeptide(L)'
;MVFDRFLSDFQPIFFIFFAFPGMPVNEITSAAEFDRILERADANRLILVDFFADWCGPCRAIAPIIEEYSSQYPNATFLKVNGDIVRELITRYRVNAYPTFIFFKNRQQIELIRGGNRAAILSTIQKHYSATPANPNAATDDEKRFLEQFVRYTGIRTAHTDEVYKALARSVMPEEIVEKMADGGDEKEVLRGKHSNSA
;
A
#
# COMPACT_ATOMS: atom_id res chain seq x y z
N MET A 1 -31.84 29.53 -5.32
CA MET A 1 -30.87 30.63 -5.14
C MET A 1 -30.41 30.65 -3.68
N VAL A 2 -29.76 29.68 -3.04
CA VAL A 2 -28.83 28.59 -3.36
C VAL A 2 -27.64 29.02 -4.20
N PHE A 3 -26.47 28.96 -3.56
CA PHE A 3 -25.11 28.95 -4.12
C PHE A 3 -24.62 30.24 -4.78
N ASP A 4 -24.02 31.13 -3.98
CA ASP A 4 -22.78 31.86 -4.37
C ASP A 4 -22.36 32.84 -3.28
N ARG A 5 -21.69 32.34 -2.22
CA ARG A 5 -20.78 33.17 -1.39
C ARG A 5 -19.99 32.40 -0.32
N PHE A 6 -19.61 31.16 -0.61
CA PHE A 6 -18.81 30.35 0.33
C PHE A 6 -17.65 29.65 -0.40
N LEU A 7 -16.93 30.40 -1.24
CA LEU A 7 -15.80 29.89 -2.05
C LEU A 7 -14.68 30.94 -2.19
N SER A 8 -14.31 31.65 -1.12
CA SER A 8 -13.25 32.68 -1.23
C SER A 8 -12.38 32.95 0.01
N ASP A 9 -12.46 32.20 1.12
CA ASP A 9 -11.66 32.56 2.32
C ASP A 9 -10.97 31.39 3.04
N PHE A 10 -10.75 30.26 2.35
CA PHE A 10 -10.02 29.11 2.91
C PHE A 10 -8.88 28.58 2.03
N GLN A 11 -8.13 29.48 1.38
CA GLN A 11 -6.83 29.16 0.75
C GLN A 11 -5.94 30.40 0.83
N PRO A 12 -4.97 30.45 1.77
CA PRO A 12 -3.57 30.39 1.32
C PRO A 12 -2.58 29.79 2.36
N ILE A 13 -2.98 28.84 3.21
CA ILE A 13 -2.06 28.21 4.20
C ILE A 13 -1.77 26.73 3.88
N PHE A 14 -2.59 26.07 3.05
CA PHE A 14 -2.32 24.68 2.65
C PHE A 14 -1.26 24.54 1.54
N PHE A 15 -0.87 25.65 0.90
CA PHE A 15 0.09 25.67 -0.23
C PHE A 15 1.54 26.06 0.15
N ILE A 16 1.83 26.33 1.43
CA ILE A 16 3.17 26.77 1.87
C ILE A 16 3.85 25.76 2.82
N PHE A 17 3.19 24.66 3.20
CA PHE A 17 3.79 23.63 4.09
C PHE A 17 4.37 22.38 3.40
N PHE A 18 4.33 22.28 2.07
CA PHE A 18 5.08 21.27 1.30
C PHE A 18 6.24 21.91 0.55
N ALA A 19 7.05 22.68 1.28
CA ALA A 19 8.42 22.99 0.86
C ALA A 19 9.27 21.70 0.97
N PHE A 20 9.86 21.30 -0.16
CA PHE A 20 10.84 20.22 -0.29
C PHE A 20 11.92 20.26 0.81
N PRO A 21 12.31 19.09 1.33
CA PRO A 21 13.68 18.65 1.15
C PRO A 21 13.66 17.32 0.39
N GLY A 22 14.12 17.33 -0.85
CA GLY A 22 14.21 16.12 -1.66
C GLY A 22 15.22 15.16 -1.04
N MET A 23 14.75 13.98 -0.64
CA MET A 23 15.54 12.75 -0.56
C MET A 23 14.58 11.56 -0.56
N PRO A 24 14.42 10.84 -1.69
CA PRO A 24 13.77 9.54 -1.62
C PRO A 24 14.61 8.40 -2.23
N VAL A 25 15.81 8.69 -2.75
CA VAL A 25 16.79 7.68 -3.19
C VAL A 25 17.98 7.63 -2.23
N ASN A 26 18.06 6.57 -1.43
CA ASN A 26 19.11 6.42 -0.42
C ASN A 26 20.41 5.89 -1.04
N GLU A 27 21.52 6.56 -0.77
CA GLU A 27 22.83 6.10 -1.18
C GLU A 27 23.36 5.04 -0.22
N ILE A 28 23.74 3.88 -0.76
CA ILE A 28 24.28 2.78 0.03
C ILE A 28 25.79 2.72 -0.14
N THR A 29 26.50 2.76 0.98
CA THR A 29 27.97 2.83 1.00
C THR A 29 28.64 1.52 1.44
N SER A 30 27.85 0.55 1.92
CA SER A 30 28.36 -0.75 2.36
C SER A 30 27.39 -1.90 2.08
N ALA A 31 27.94 -3.10 1.85
CA ALA A 31 27.12 -4.31 1.66
C ALA A 31 26.31 -4.66 2.92
N ALA A 32 26.87 -4.45 4.12
CA ALA A 32 26.16 -4.72 5.37
C ALA A 32 24.97 -3.77 5.60
N GLU A 33 25.03 -2.52 5.14
CA GLU A 33 23.88 -1.62 5.14
C GLU A 33 22.80 -2.09 4.16
N PHE A 34 23.20 -2.48 2.95
CA PHE A 34 22.30 -3.05 1.95
C PHE A 34 21.54 -4.28 2.49
N ASP A 35 22.27 -5.22 3.09
CA ASP A 35 21.69 -6.46 3.63
C ASP A 35 20.69 -6.17 4.76
N ARG A 36 21.00 -5.22 5.65
CA ARG A 36 20.09 -4.78 6.71
C ARG A 36 18.79 -4.16 6.16
N ILE A 37 18.87 -3.40 5.07
CA ILE A 37 17.68 -2.81 4.43
C ILE A 37 16.82 -3.91 3.81
N LEU A 38 17.43 -4.87 3.10
CA LEU A 38 16.71 -6.01 2.56
C LEU A 38 16.05 -6.83 3.67
N GLU A 39 16.76 -7.16 4.74
CA GLU A 39 16.24 -7.96 5.85
C GLU A 39 15.04 -7.32 6.57
N ARG A 40 15.06 -6.00 6.73
CA ARG A 40 13.98 -5.22 7.37
C ARG A 40 12.79 -4.95 6.45
N ALA A 41 12.93 -5.24 5.16
CA ALA A 41 11.89 -4.94 4.20
C ALA A 41 10.68 -5.86 4.36
N ASP A 42 9.52 -5.24 4.45
CA ASP A 42 8.24 -5.93 4.48
C ASP A 42 8.01 -6.73 3.19
N ALA A 43 7.26 -7.83 3.27
CA ALA A 43 6.99 -8.69 2.12
C ALA A 43 6.35 -7.95 0.93
N ASN A 44 5.55 -6.92 1.22
CA ASN A 44 4.83 -6.13 0.23
C ASN A 44 5.62 -4.91 -0.29
N ARG A 45 6.77 -4.59 0.33
CA ARG A 45 7.58 -3.43 -0.03
C ARG A 45 8.45 -3.76 -1.23
N LEU A 46 8.34 -2.95 -2.28
CA LEU A 46 9.19 -3.00 -3.45
C LEU A 46 10.48 -2.23 -3.18
N ILE A 47 11.62 -2.80 -3.53
CA ILE A 47 12.92 -2.12 -3.46
C ILE A 47 13.51 -2.07 -4.86
N LEU A 48 13.86 -0.87 -5.32
CA LEU A 48 14.59 -0.63 -6.55
C LEU A 48 16.02 -0.20 -6.18
N VAL A 49 17.01 -0.88 -6.78
CA VAL A 49 18.43 -0.58 -6.58
C VAL A 49 19.05 -0.14 -7.90
N ASP A 50 19.49 1.11 -7.97
CA ASP A 50 20.23 1.69 -9.10
C ASP A 50 21.74 1.54 -8.89
N PHE A 51 22.36 0.65 -9.66
CA PHE A 51 23.81 0.53 -9.71
C PHE A 51 24.38 1.51 -10.74
N PHE A 52 25.21 2.43 -10.26
CA PHE A 52 25.79 3.51 -11.05
C PHE A 52 27.29 3.68 -10.82
N ALA A 53 27.91 4.59 -11.58
CA ALA A 53 29.26 5.09 -11.36
C ALA A 53 29.32 6.59 -11.69
N ASP A 54 30.21 7.35 -11.04
CA ASP A 54 30.23 8.82 -11.16
C ASP A 54 30.59 9.31 -12.57
N TRP A 55 31.43 8.56 -13.26
CA TRP A 55 31.86 8.84 -14.64
C TRP A 55 30.81 8.43 -15.69
N CYS A 56 29.73 7.74 -15.31
CA CYS A 56 28.70 7.25 -16.22
C CYS A 56 27.73 8.35 -16.67
N GLY A 57 27.87 8.80 -17.93
CA GLY A 57 26.95 9.77 -18.54
C GLY A 57 25.47 9.33 -18.55
N PRO A 58 25.14 8.12 -19.03
CA PRO A 58 23.75 7.62 -19.03
C PRO A 58 23.12 7.54 -17.63
N CYS A 59 23.92 7.27 -16.60
CA CYS A 59 23.46 7.21 -15.21
C CYS A 59 22.99 8.60 -14.73
N ARG A 60 23.75 9.66 -15.04
CA ARG A 60 23.34 11.04 -14.72
C ARG A 60 22.05 11.46 -15.43
N ALA A 61 21.80 10.94 -16.63
CA ALA A 61 20.59 11.25 -17.39
C ALA A 61 19.32 10.60 -16.81
N ILE A 62 19.43 9.40 -16.20
CA ILE A 62 18.29 8.66 -15.64
C ILE A 62 18.03 9.00 -14.17
N ALA A 63 19.06 9.39 -13.41
CA ALA A 63 18.96 9.73 -11.98
C ALA A 63 17.77 10.63 -11.59
N PRO A 64 17.52 11.80 -12.24
CA PRO A 64 16.39 12.67 -11.84
C PRO A 64 15.02 12.00 -12.04
N ILE A 65 14.93 11.02 -12.93
CA ILE A 65 13.69 10.30 -13.23
C ILE A 65 13.46 9.23 -12.15
N ILE A 66 14.52 8.62 -11.64
CA ILE A 66 14.43 7.73 -10.48
C ILE A 66 14.03 8.51 -9.23
N GLU A 67 14.56 9.72 -9.05
CA GLU A 67 14.14 10.62 -7.97
C GLU A 67 12.65 11.00 -8.08
N GLU A 68 12.17 11.27 -9.29
CA GLU A 68 10.74 11.50 -9.55
C GLU A 68 9.89 10.28 -9.17
N TYR A 69 10.29 9.07 -9.59
CA TYR A 69 9.58 7.84 -9.22
C TYR A 69 9.60 7.60 -7.71
N SER A 70 10.71 7.90 -7.05
CA SER A 70 10.80 7.75 -5.61
C SER A 70 9.86 8.68 -4.84
N SER A 71 9.50 9.82 -5.43
CA SER A 71 8.47 10.72 -4.92
C SER A 71 7.05 10.22 -5.22
N GLN A 72 6.82 9.62 -6.40
CA GLN A 72 5.51 9.09 -6.81
C GLN A 72 5.11 7.79 -6.12
N TYR A 73 6.10 6.98 -5.70
CA TYR A 73 5.89 5.65 -5.14
C TYR A 73 6.46 5.56 -3.70
N PRO A 74 5.90 6.32 -2.74
CA PRO A 74 6.48 6.48 -1.40
C PRO A 74 6.51 5.19 -0.56
N ASN A 75 5.70 4.18 -0.91
CA ASN A 75 5.75 2.89 -0.22
C ASN A 75 6.86 1.95 -0.74
N ALA A 76 7.49 2.30 -1.87
CA ALA A 76 8.67 1.60 -2.37
C ALA A 76 9.94 2.27 -1.85
N THR A 77 11.00 1.49 -1.74
CA THR A 77 12.32 1.98 -1.34
C THR A 77 13.22 2.09 -2.56
N PHE A 78 13.79 3.26 -2.78
CA PHE A 78 14.73 3.50 -3.87
C PHE A 78 16.12 3.64 -3.28
N LEU A 79 17.05 2.84 -3.78
CA LEU A 79 18.44 2.80 -3.35
C LEU A 79 19.33 3.07 -4.56
N LYS A 80 20.47 3.73 -4.33
CA LYS A 80 21.54 3.83 -5.32
C LYS A 80 22.84 3.30 -4.74
N VAL A 81 23.61 2.59 -5.56
CA VAL A 81 24.88 1.96 -5.19
C VAL A 81 25.93 2.37 -6.19
N ASN A 82 26.97 3.06 -5.72
CA ASN A 82 28.14 3.34 -6.54
C ASN A 82 29.01 2.08 -6.62
N GLY A 83 29.13 1.51 -7.81
CA GLY A 83 29.85 0.26 -8.00
C GLY A 83 31.36 0.37 -7.89
N ASP A 84 31.92 1.58 -7.99
CA ASP A 84 33.35 1.81 -7.73
C ASP A 84 33.68 1.76 -6.23
N ILE A 85 32.69 2.10 -5.38
CA ILE A 85 32.79 2.09 -3.91
C ILE A 85 32.41 0.71 -3.36
N VAL A 86 31.24 0.16 -3.73
CA VAL A 86 30.69 -1.07 -3.16
C VAL A 86 30.82 -2.25 -4.13
N ARG A 87 32.07 -2.59 -4.47
CA ARG A 87 32.41 -3.62 -5.47
C ARG A 87 31.88 -5.03 -5.13
N GLU A 88 31.69 -5.30 -3.84
CA GLU A 88 31.13 -6.57 -3.38
C GLU A 88 29.72 -6.81 -3.97
N LEU A 89 28.85 -5.80 -3.93
CA LEU A 89 27.48 -5.90 -4.46
C LEU A 89 27.48 -6.06 -5.98
N ILE A 90 28.42 -5.41 -6.68
CA ILE A 90 28.61 -5.57 -8.13
C ILE A 90 28.92 -7.03 -8.49
N THR A 91 29.82 -7.65 -7.73
CA THR A 91 30.19 -9.06 -7.92
C THR A 91 29.02 -9.98 -7.57
N ARG A 92 28.39 -9.74 -6.42
CA ARG A 92 27.27 -10.54 -5.88
C ARG A 92 26.09 -10.59 -6.84
N TYR A 93 25.71 -9.45 -7.42
CA TYR A 93 24.58 -9.33 -8.33
C TYR A 93 24.96 -9.36 -9.82
N ARG A 94 26.24 -9.63 -10.13
CA ARG A 94 26.77 -9.76 -11.51
C ARG A 94 26.44 -8.54 -12.39
N VAL A 95 26.63 -7.35 -11.82
CA VAL A 95 26.45 -6.09 -12.53
C VAL A 95 27.64 -5.86 -13.44
N ASN A 96 27.41 -5.92 -14.75
CA ASN A 96 28.47 -5.82 -15.77
C ASN A 96 28.37 -4.55 -16.64
N ALA A 97 27.36 -3.71 -16.41
CA ALA A 97 27.13 -2.48 -17.15
C ALA A 97 26.39 -1.46 -16.28
N TYR A 98 26.62 -0.17 -16.55
CA TYR A 98 25.93 0.91 -15.87
C TYR A 98 25.04 1.73 -16.84
N PRO A 99 23.88 2.21 -16.39
CA PRO A 99 23.22 1.85 -15.13
C PRO A 99 22.64 0.43 -15.20
N THR A 100 22.50 -0.24 -14.06
CA THR A 100 21.72 -1.48 -13.93
C THR A 100 20.76 -1.33 -12.77
N PHE A 101 19.49 -1.67 -13.00
CA PHE A 101 18.44 -1.62 -11.99
C PHE A 101 18.08 -3.04 -11.57
N ILE A 102 18.06 -3.30 -10.27
CA ILE A 102 17.61 -4.57 -9.72
C ILE A 102 16.44 -4.32 -8.78
N PHE A 103 15.38 -5.10 -8.97
CA PHE A 103 14.17 -5.04 -8.18
C PHE A 103 14.13 -6.19 -7.20
N PHE A 104 13.79 -5.88 -5.94
CA PHE A 104 13.56 -6.85 -4.90
C PHE A 104 12.14 -6.72 -4.36
N LYS A 105 11.50 -7.87 -4.12
CA LYS A 105 10.24 -7.96 -3.38
C LYS A 105 10.27 -9.22 -2.53
N ASN A 106 9.75 -9.15 -1.31
CA ASN A 106 9.85 -10.25 -0.36
C ASN A 106 11.29 -10.79 -0.20
N ARG A 107 12.27 -9.88 -0.15
CA ARG A 107 13.72 -10.18 0.00
C ARG A 107 14.33 -11.01 -1.13
N GLN A 108 13.61 -11.20 -2.23
CA GLN A 108 14.08 -11.91 -3.40
C GLN A 108 14.22 -10.96 -4.57
N GLN A 109 15.25 -11.18 -5.39
CA GLN A 109 15.41 -10.50 -6.66
C GLN A 109 14.31 -10.97 -7.62
N ILE A 110 13.50 -10.03 -8.11
CA ILE A 110 12.38 -10.33 -9.01
C ILE A 110 12.67 -9.97 -10.47
N GLU A 111 13.45 -8.91 -10.71
CA GLU A 111 13.71 -8.40 -12.06
C GLU A 111 15.04 -7.64 -12.11
N LEU A 112 15.70 -7.68 -13.27
CA LEU A 112 16.94 -6.97 -13.54
C LEU A 112 16.84 -6.28 -14.91
N ILE A 113 17.11 -4.98 -14.94
CA ILE A 113 17.07 -4.16 -16.14
C ILE A 113 18.45 -3.55 -16.36
N ARG A 114 19.03 -3.77 -17.54
CA ARG A 114 20.30 -3.15 -17.93
C ARG A 114 20.04 -1.90 -18.76
N GLY A 115 20.79 -0.84 -18.49
CA GLY A 115 20.67 0.45 -19.17
C GLY A 115 19.50 1.30 -18.67
N GLY A 116 19.51 2.58 -19.03
CA GLY A 116 18.52 3.58 -18.62
C GLY A 116 17.18 3.49 -19.36
N ASN A 117 16.57 2.30 -19.43
CA ASN A 117 15.28 2.12 -20.08
C ASN A 117 14.12 2.53 -19.18
N ARG A 118 13.70 3.80 -19.30
CA ARG A 118 12.61 4.42 -18.53
C ARG A 118 11.32 3.61 -18.54
N ALA A 119 10.88 3.16 -19.71
CA ALA A 119 9.61 2.46 -19.86
C ALA A 119 9.62 1.10 -19.15
N ALA A 120 10.73 0.36 -19.25
CA ALA A 120 10.89 -0.92 -18.57
C ALA A 120 10.92 -0.73 -17.04
N ILE A 121 11.61 0.30 -16.54
CA ILE A 121 11.67 0.62 -15.11
C ILE A 121 10.27 0.95 -14.59
N LEU A 122 9.57 1.88 -15.24
CA LEU A 122 8.24 2.31 -14.82
C LEU A 122 7.22 1.17 -14.85
N SER A 123 7.21 0.36 -15.92
CA SER A 123 6.31 -0.79 -16.01
C SER A 123 6.57 -1.83 -14.92
N THR A 124 7.84 -2.07 -14.57
CA THR A 124 8.21 -2.96 -13.46
C THR A 124 7.74 -2.42 -12.12
N ILE A 125 7.91 -1.11 -11.87
CA ILE A 125 7.39 -0.46 -10.68
C ILE A 125 5.87 -0.63 -10.63
N GLN A 126 5.15 -0.25 -11.67
CA GLN A 126 3.68 -0.34 -11.70
C GLN A 126 3.16 -1.77 -11.49
N LYS A 127 3.85 -2.76 -12.06
CA LYS A 127 3.49 -4.17 -11.94
C LYS A 127 3.68 -4.72 -10.52
N HIS A 128 4.72 -4.29 -9.82
CA HIS A 128 5.11 -4.87 -8.53
C HIS A 128 4.87 -3.95 -7.32
N TYR A 129 4.55 -2.69 -7.53
CA TYR A 129 4.23 -1.73 -6.49
C TYR A 129 2.95 -2.13 -5.75
N SER A 130 2.93 -1.83 -4.46
CA SER A 130 1.76 -2.03 -3.62
C SER A 130 1.63 -0.78 -2.76
N ALA A 131 0.48 -0.09 -2.86
CA ALA A 131 0.26 1.16 -2.13
C ALA A 131 0.11 0.95 -0.61
N THR A 132 -0.28 -0.26 -0.20
CA THR A 132 -0.48 -0.62 1.20
C THR A 132 0.78 -1.29 1.75
N PRO A 133 1.35 -0.79 2.88
CA PRO A 133 2.37 -1.50 3.63
C PRO A 133 1.89 -2.90 4.02
N ALA A 134 2.81 -3.85 4.23
CA ALA A 134 2.39 -5.15 4.75
C ALA A 134 1.79 -4.94 6.15
N ASN A 135 0.55 -5.37 6.36
CA ASN A 135 -0.02 -5.47 7.69
C ASN A 135 0.36 -6.86 8.24
N PRO A 136 1.11 -6.96 9.34
CA PRO A 136 1.48 -8.26 9.92
C PRO A 136 0.25 -9.07 10.39
N ASN A 137 -0.89 -8.41 10.59
CA ASN A 137 -2.18 -9.03 10.90
C ASN A 137 -3.06 -9.21 9.66
N ALA A 138 -2.54 -8.96 8.44
CA ALA A 138 -3.27 -9.28 7.22
C ALA A 138 -3.44 -10.80 7.10
N ALA A 139 -4.62 -11.21 6.66
CA ALA A 139 -4.88 -12.58 6.26
C ALA A 139 -3.81 -13.05 5.25
N THR A 140 -3.28 -14.25 5.46
CA THR A 140 -2.44 -14.98 4.51
C THR A 140 -3.18 -15.22 3.20
N ASP A 141 -2.49 -15.59 2.13
CA ASP A 141 -3.16 -15.81 0.84
C ASP A 141 -4.15 -17.00 0.88
N ASP A 142 -3.85 -18.01 1.68
CA ASP A 142 -4.78 -19.12 1.93
C ASP A 142 -6.00 -18.67 2.75
N GLU A 143 -5.79 -17.85 3.78
CA GLU A 143 -6.88 -17.25 4.56
C GLU A 143 -7.72 -16.30 3.70
N LYS A 144 -7.11 -15.47 2.84
CA LYS A 144 -7.84 -14.63 1.88
C LYS A 144 -8.68 -15.49 0.95
N ARG A 145 -8.12 -16.56 0.38
CA ARG A 145 -8.83 -17.47 -0.52
C ARG A 145 -9.98 -18.19 0.17
N PHE A 146 -9.80 -18.57 1.44
CA PHE A 146 -10.88 -19.08 2.28
C PHE A 146 -11.95 -18.01 2.52
N LEU A 147 -11.55 -16.80 2.91
CA LEU A 147 -12.46 -15.68 3.19
C LEU A 147 -13.24 -15.23 1.94
N GLU A 148 -12.63 -15.30 0.75
CA GLU A 148 -13.28 -15.03 -0.54
C GLU A 148 -14.52 -15.90 -0.77
N GLN A 149 -14.51 -17.14 -0.25
CA GLN A 149 -15.69 -18.01 -0.31
C GLN A 149 -16.88 -17.43 0.47
N PHE A 150 -16.61 -16.63 1.50
CA PHE A 150 -17.62 -15.98 2.34
C PHE A 150 -18.01 -14.57 1.86
N VAL A 151 -17.24 -13.96 0.95
CA VAL A 151 -17.58 -12.65 0.35
C VAL A 151 -18.92 -12.70 -0.39
N ARG A 152 -19.32 -13.86 -0.93
CA ARG A 152 -20.65 -14.04 -1.54
C ARG A 152 -21.81 -13.75 -0.56
N TYR A 153 -21.59 -13.90 0.74
CA TYR A 153 -22.60 -13.62 1.77
C TYR A 153 -22.61 -12.17 2.26
N THR A 154 -21.55 -11.38 2.03
CA THR A 154 -21.52 -9.98 2.48
C THR A 154 -22.43 -9.10 1.62
N GLY A 155 -22.69 -9.48 0.37
CA GLY A 155 -23.69 -8.86 -0.50
C GLY A 155 -25.13 -8.94 0.03
N ILE A 156 -25.41 -9.80 1.02
CA ILE A 156 -26.73 -9.92 1.66
C ILE A 156 -26.90 -8.88 2.78
N ARG A 157 -25.82 -8.36 3.39
CA ARG A 157 -25.93 -7.33 4.46
C ARG A 157 -26.19 -5.92 3.91
N THR A 158 -25.78 -5.62 2.68
CA THR A 158 -26.10 -4.34 2.03
C THR A 158 -27.58 -4.21 1.68
N ALA A 159 -28.32 -5.32 1.65
CA ALA A 159 -29.78 -5.28 1.49
C ALA A 159 -30.52 -4.85 2.76
N HIS A 160 -29.87 -4.82 3.94
CA HIS A 160 -30.49 -4.36 5.19
C HIS A 160 -30.13 -2.92 5.58
N THR A 161 -29.39 -2.20 4.72
CA THR A 161 -29.06 -0.78 4.95
C THR A 161 -30.02 0.19 4.27
N ASP A 162 -30.89 -0.30 3.38
CA ASP A 162 -31.91 0.52 2.73
C ASP A 162 -33.14 0.69 3.65
N GLU A 163 -33.66 1.92 3.73
CA GLU A 163 -34.82 2.26 4.54
C GLU A 163 -36.04 1.40 4.19
N VAL A 164 -36.19 0.96 2.94
CA VAL A 164 -37.29 0.08 2.52
C VAL A 164 -37.23 -1.28 3.21
N TYR A 165 -36.05 -1.89 3.32
CA TYR A 165 -35.89 -3.19 3.95
C TYR A 165 -35.95 -3.10 5.48
N LYS A 166 -35.48 -2.00 6.08
CA LYS A 166 -35.72 -1.70 7.50
C LYS A 166 -37.21 -1.53 7.79
N ALA A 167 -37.94 -0.81 6.95
CA ALA A 167 -39.39 -0.62 7.10
C ALA A 167 -40.15 -1.93 6.95
N LEU A 168 -39.77 -2.76 5.98
CA LEU A 168 -40.38 -4.09 5.78
C LEU A 168 -40.09 -5.02 6.97
N ALA A 169 -38.86 -5.03 7.49
CA ALA A 169 -38.52 -5.80 8.68
C ALA A 169 -39.32 -5.36 9.91
N ARG A 170 -39.51 -4.04 10.10
CA ARG A 170 -40.37 -3.50 11.16
C ARG A 170 -41.84 -3.89 10.99
N SER A 171 -42.34 -4.03 9.77
CA SER A 171 -43.72 -4.43 9.48
C SER A 171 -44.03 -5.90 9.79
N VAL A 172 -43.03 -6.78 9.75
CA VAL A 172 -43.21 -8.23 9.97
C VAL A 172 -42.90 -8.61 11.41
N MET A 173 -42.20 -7.76 12.16
CA MET A 173 -41.91 -7.99 13.58
C MET A 173 -43.05 -7.47 14.48
N PRO A 174 -43.43 -8.22 15.53
CA PRO A 174 -44.34 -7.73 16.56
C PRO A 174 -43.80 -6.44 17.22
N GLU A 175 -44.65 -5.44 17.44
CA GLU A 175 -44.27 -4.11 17.94
C GLU A 175 -43.42 -4.15 19.22
N GLU A 176 -43.68 -5.11 20.12
CA GLU A 176 -42.92 -5.29 21.37
C GLU A 176 -41.41 -5.53 21.18
N ILE A 177 -41.00 -6.06 20.02
CA ILE A 177 -39.59 -6.34 19.72
C ILE A 177 -38.92 -5.11 19.10
N VAL A 178 -39.68 -4.29 18.38
CA VAL A 178 -39.18 -3.09 17.68
C VAL A 178 -38.83 -1.98 18.67
N GLU A 179 -39.66 -1.77 19.71
CA GLU A 179 -39.39 -0.76 20.76
C GLU A 179 -38.12 -1.11 21.57
N LYS A 180 -37.93 -2.38 21.93
CA LYS A 180 -36.75 -2.81 22.71
C LYS A 180 -35.42 -2.70 21.95
N MET A 181 -35.45 -2.67 20.62
CA MET A 181 -34.28 -2.46 19.78
C MET A 181 -33.99 -0.97 19.52
N ALA A 182 -34.99 -0.09 19.62
CA ALA A 182 -34.83 1.36 19.43
C ALA A 182 -34.10 2.03 20.62
N ASP A 183 -34.22 1.45 21.82
CA ASP A 183 -33.64 1.98 23.05
C ASP A 183 -32.17 1.57 23.30
N GLY A 184 -31.47 1.02 22.30
CA GLY A 184 -30.03 0.73 22.39
C GLY A 184 -29.67 -0.49 23.25
N GLY A 185 -30.61 -1.41 23.46
CA GLY A 185 -30.34 -2.69 24.14
C GLY A 185 -29.51 -3.64 23.27
N ASP A 186 -28.47 -4.24 23.86
CA ASP A 186 -27.57 -5.19 23.21
C ASP A 186 -28.34 -6.38 22.59
N GLU A 187 -28.18 -6.59 21.29
CA GLU A 187 -28.93 -7.53 20.44
C GLU A 187 -28.92 -8.97 21.00
N LYS A 188 -27.87 -9.31 21.76
CA LYS A 188 -27.68 -10.61 22.40
C LYS A 188 -28.55 -10.84 23.63
N GLU A 189 -29.03 -9.79 24.29
CA GLU A 189 -29.83 -9.90 25.51
C GLU A 189 -31.33 -10.10 25.20
N VAL A 190 -31.83 -9.45 24.15
CA VAL A 190 -33.23 -9.56 23.69
C VAL A 190 -33.55 -10.97 23.19
N LEU A 191 -32.60 -11.62 22.51
CA LEU A 191 -32.78 -12.98 21.98
C LEU A 191 -32.59 -14.08 23.04
N ARG A 192 -32.00 -13.76 24.20
CA ARG A 192 -31.71 -14.74 25.27
C ARG A 192 -32.88 -14.96 26.24
N GLY A 193 -33.89 -14.09 26.21
CA GLY A 193 -35.05 -14.14 27.12
C GLY A 193 -36.12 -15.20 26.83
N LYS A 194 -35.98 -16.03 25.77
CA LYS A 194 -37.01 -17.02 25.37
C LYS A 194 -36.67 -18.49 25.65
N HIS A 195 -35.78 -18.77 26.60
CA HIS A 195 -35.51 -20.15 27.05
C HIS A 195 -35.61 -20.39 28.56
N SER A 196 -36.54 -19.73 29.23
CA SER A 196 -36.98 -20.13 30.58
C SER A 196 -38.49 -20.01 30.72
N ASN A 197 -39.22 -21.03 30.24
CA ASN A 197 -40.41 -21.59 30.89
C ASN A 197 -41.07 -22.65 30.00
N SER A 198 -40.68 -23.91 30.18
CA SER A 198 -41.59 -25.05 30.07
C SER A 198 -40.99 -26.26 30.81
N ALA A 199 -41.58 -26.56 31.97
CA ALA A 199 -41.49 -27.72 32.86
C ALA A 199 -41.04 -27.36 34.27
#